data_AF-A0A9Q0D9C5-F1
#
_entry.id   AF-A0A9Q0D9C5-F1
#
_cell.length_a   1.000
_cell.length_b   1.000
_cell.length_c   1.000
_cell.angle_alpha   90.00
_cell.angle_beta   90.00
_cell.angle_gamma   90.00
#
_symmetry.space_group_name_H-M   'P 1'
#
loop_
_entity.id
_entity.type
_entity.pdbx_description
1 polymer ?
#
loop_
_entity_poly.entity_id
_entity_poly.type
_entity_poly.pdbx_seq_one_letter_code
_entity_poly.pdbx_strand_id
1 'polypeptide(L)'
;QLSWKSAKSYCRTHYTDLAKIENQAENQQVSSNVTTFAWIGLSRDPWTWSDGSIGSFRHWLVNEPDNKESVQFCSVFLNGRKRIRIRIKIHSNFDLTNQEMKDNILLQMAASLASTGNKGFNLSWSVPPTKLEPEDLNHDNK
;
A
#
# COMPACT_ATOMS: atom_id res chain seq x y z
N GLN A 1 16.74 -7.29 14.27
CA GLN A 1 15.42 -6.89 14.83
C GLN A 1 14.50 -6.55 13.67
N LEU A 2 13.27 -7.10 13.64
CA LEU A 2 12.30 -6.80 12.58
C LEU A 2 11.67 -5.42 12.81
N SER A 3 11.33 -4.70 11.74
CA SER A 3 10.40 -3.56 11.85
C SER A 3 9.01 -4.03 12.28
N TRP A 4 8.18 -3.16 12.86
CA TRP A 4 6.79 -3.51 13.21
C TRP A 4 6.01 -4.06 12.00
N LYS A 5 6.16 -3.43 10.82
CA LYS A 5 5.52 -3.88 9.57
C LYS A 5 5.99 -5.28 9.16
N SER A 6 7.30 -5.55 9.28
CA SER A 6 7.86 -6.87 8.97
C SER A 6 7.38 -7.95 9.95
N ALA A 7 7.31 -7.63 11.25
CA ALA A 7 6.78 -8.54 12.26
C ALA A 7 5.29 -8.85 12.03
N LYS A 8 4.49 -7.83 11.70
CA LYS A 8 3.08 -8.01 11.31
C LYS A 8 2.92 -8.90 10.09
N SER A 9 3.72 -8.65 9.05
CA SER A 9 3.69 -9.50 7.85
C SER A 9 4.04 -10.95 8.18
N TYR A 10 5.09 -11.17 8.96
CA TYR A 10 5.51 -12.51 9.40
C TYR A 10 4.39 -13.22 10.17
N CYS A 11 3.77 -12.55 11.14
CA CYS A 11 2.66 -13.10 11.90
C CYS A 11 1.47 -13.45 11.01
N ARG A 12 1.14 -12.66 9.99
CA ARG A 12 0.04 -12.97 9.05
C ARG A 12 0.38 -14.09 8.06
N THR A 13 1.67 -14.35 7.83
CA THR A 13 2.12 -15.46 6.97
C THR A 13 2.10 -16.80 7.71
N HIS A 14 2.45 -16.82 9.00
CA HIS A 14 2.61 -18.06 9.78
C HIS A 14 1.55 -18.28 10.87
N TYR A 15 0.81 -17.24 11.23
CA TYR A 15 -0.17 -17.18 12.32
C TYR A 15 -1.34 -16.25 11.91
N THR A 16 -2.08 -15.69 12.88
CA THR A 16 -3.21 -14.78 12.61
C THR A 16 -2.77 -13.32 12.42
N ASP A 17 -2.25 -12.66 13.46
CA ASP A 17 -1.73 -11.28 13.44
C ASP A 17 -0.84 -11.06 14.68
N LEU A 18 -0.29 -9.86 14.85
CA LEU A 18 0.31 -9.46 16.13
C LEU A 18 -0.75 -9.38 17.23
N ALA A 19 -0.36 -9.76 18.46
CA ALA A 19 -1.27 -9.84 19.60
C ALA A 19 -1.90 -8.48 19.95
N LYS A 20 -3.21 -8.50 20.21
CA LYS A 20 -3.93 -7.40 20.84
C LYS A 20 -3.92 -7.62 22.35
N ILE A 21 -3.74 -6.55 23.13
CA ILE A 21 -3.77 -6.57 24.59
C ILE A 21 -4.83 -5.55 25.00
N GLU A 22 -5.95 -6.01 25.53
CA GLU A 22 -7.12 -5.19 25.86
C GLU A 22 -7.35 -5.04 27.36
N ASN A 23 -6.71 -5.89 28.17
CA ASN A 23 -6.90 -5.90 29.61
C ASN A 23 -5.63 -6.34 30.37
N GLN A 24 -5.69 -6.20 31.69
CA GLN A 24 -4.59 -6.49 32.60
C GLN A 24 -4.19 -7.97 32.60
N ALA A 25 -5.16 -8.89 32.47
CA ALA A 25 -4.89 -10.33 32.47
C ALA A 25 -4.09 -10.74 31.23
N GLU A 26 -4.46 -10.25 30.06
CA GLU A 26 -3.70 -10.44 28.82
C GLU A 26 -2.30 -9.83 28.92
N ASN A 27 -2.18 -8.62 29.49
CA ASN A 27 -0.89 -7.97 29.68
C ASN A 27 0.05 -8.79 30.60
N GLN A 28 -0.50 -9.39 31.66
CA GLN A 28 0.24 -10.29 32.55
C GLN A 28 0.68 -11.56 31.83
N GLN A 29 -0.20 -12.18 31.04
CA GLN A 29 0.14 -13.36 30.24
C GLN A 29 1.25 -13.07 29.23
N VAL A 30 1.23 -11.92 28.56
CA VAL A 30 2.31 -11.52 27.65
C VAL A 30 3.61 -11.32 28.44
N SER A 31 3.55 -10.63 29.57
CA SER A 31 4.72 -10.34 30.42
C SER A 31 5.37 -11.61 30.98
N SER A 32 4.62 -12.67 31.25
CA SER A 32 5.18 -13.94 31.73
C SER A 32 5.83 -14.78 30.63
N ASN A 33 5.43 -14.58 29.37
CA ASN A 33 5.89 -15.41 28.23
C ASN A 33 6.96 -14.72 27.37
N VAL A 34 7.14 -13.41 27.51
CA VAL A 34 8.05 -12.62 26.67
C VAL A 34 9.27 -12.18 27.49
N THR A 35 10.46 -12.65 27.10
CA THR A 35 11.72 -12.35 27.80
C THR A 35 12.48 -11.13 27.26
N THR A 36 12.06 -10.58 26.11
CA THR A 36 12.73 -9.46 25.42
C THR A 36 11.71 -8.50 24.79
N PHE A 37 12.16 -7.44 24.09
CA PHE A 37 11.24 -6.55 23.39
C PHE A 37 10.47 -7.29 22.27
N ALA A 38 9.12 -7.19 22.30
CA ALA A 38 8.24 -7.77 21.30
C ALA A 38 7.29 -6.72 20.71
N TRP A 39 6.99 -6.86 19.41
CA TRP A 39 5.95 -6.06 18.76
C TRP A 39 4.56 -6.58 19.11
N ILE A 40 3.62 -5.68 19.37
CA ILE A 40 2.19 -5.97 19.54
C ILE A 40 1.36 -5.34 18.42
N GLY A 41 0.08 -5.69 18.29
CA GLY A 41 -0.79 -5.24 17.21
C GLY A 41 -1.16 -3.75 17.24
N LEU A 42 -0.85 -3.03 18.31
CA LEU A 42 -1.11 -1.60 18.43
C LEU A 42 -0.17 -0.80 17.53
N SER A 43 -0.72 0.10 16.72
CA SER A 43 0.04 0.98 15.81
C SER A 43 -0.57 2.37 15.70
N ARG A 44 0.27 3.35 15.37
CA ARG A 44 -0.09 4.75 15.12
C ARG A 44 0.16 5.07 13.63
N ASP A 45 -0.77 4.69 12.76
CA ASP A 45 -0.83 5.12 11.36
C ASP A 45 -2.32 5.12 10.98
N PRO A 46 -2.94 6.31 10.94
CA PRO A 46 -3.15 6.88 9.62
C PRO A 46 -2.58 8.30 9.48
N TRP A 47 -1.70 8.51 8.51
CA TRP A 47 -1.47 9.87 8.00
C TRP A 47 -2.74 10.40 7.31
N THR A 48 -3.21 11.55 7.78
CA THR A 48 -4.37 12.27 7.27
C THR A 48 -3.96 13.56 6.57
N TRP A 49 -4.75 13.99 5.59
CA TRP A 49 -4.60 15.29 4.96
C TRP A 49 -5.19 16.39 5.88
N SER A 50 -4.84 17.65 5.61
CA SER A 50 -5.33 18.79 6.39
C SER A 50 -6.85 18.97 6.30
N ASP A 51 -7.50 18.37 5.30
CA ASP A 51 -8.95 18.32 5.15
C ASP A 51 -9.61 17.17 5.95
N GLY A 52 -8.83 16.38 6.68
CA GLY A 52 -9.29 15.24 7.48
C GLY A 52 -9.43 13.92 6.69
N SER A 53 -9.22 13.92 5.38
CA SER A 53 -9.26 12.70 4.58
C SER A 53 -8.07 11.79 4.90
N ILE A 54 -8.31 10.46 4.87
CA ILE A 54 -7.24 9.48 5.05
C ILE A 54 -6.37 9.46 3.78
N GLY A 55 -5.09 9.79 3.91
CA GLY A 55 -4.17 9.56 2.81
C GLY A 55 -3.93 8.07 2.67
N SER A 56 -4.07 7.49 1.49
CA SER A 56 -3.61 6.11 1.21
C SER A 56 -2.24 6.09 0.52
N PHE A 57 -1.93 7.13 -0.24
CA PHE A 57 -0.65 7.27 -0.93
C PHE A 57 0.47 7.67 0.04
N ARG A 58 1.62 7.00 -0.08
CA ARG A 58 2.84 7.29 0.69
C ARG A 58 4.04 7.22 -0.25
N HIS A 59 4.78 8.33 -0.34
CA HIS A 59 6.05 8.38 -1.06
C HIS A 59 7.14 8.92 -0.14
N TRP A 60 7.42 8.17 0.90
CA TRP A 60 8.45 8.51 1.85
C TRP A 60 9.84 8.34 1.23
N LEU A 61 10.79 9.14 1.70
CA LEU A 61 12.19 8.86 1.46
C LEU A 61 12.59 7.55 2.17
N VAL A 62 13.74 7.01 1.80
CA VAL A 62 14.31 5.85 2.49
C VAL A 62 14.46 6.21 3.97
N ASN A 63 14.01 5.32 4.85
CA ASN A 63 13.96 5.48 6.31
C ASN A 63 12.90 6.45 6.85
N GLU A 64 12.08 7.07 6.00
CA GLU A 64 10.98 7.95 6.45
C GLU A 64 9.63 7.22 6.47
N PRO A 65 8.66 7.69 7.29
CA PRO A 65 8.84 8.64 8.37
C PRO A 65 9.52 7.95 9.56
N ASP A 66 10.54 8.56 10.14
CA ASP A 66 11.23 8.01 11.31
C ASP A 66 10.67 8.53 12.65
N ASN A 67 9.88 9.60 12.60
CA ASN A 67 9.39 10.32 13.78
C ASN A 67 10.54 10.64 14.75
N LYS A 68 11.65 11.16 14.20
CA LYS A 68 12.86 11.46 14.97
C LYS A 68 12.53 12.29 16.20
N GLU A 69 13.08 11.88 17.35
CA GLU A 69 12.86 12.52 18.66
C GLU A 69 11.38 12.61 19.09
N SER A 70 10.48 11.89 18.41
CA SER A 70 9.03 11.95 18.62
C SER A 70 8.40 13.33 18.42
N VAL A 71 8.93 14.14 17.49
CA VAL A 71 8.44 15.51 17.23
C VAL A 71 7.91 15.74 15.80
N GLN A 72 7.96 14.75 14.92
CA GLN A 72 7.58 14.92 13.50
C GLN A 72 6.16 14.38 13.24
N PHE A 73 5.18 15.27 13.35
CA PHE A 73 3.76 14.93 13.18
C PHE A 73 3.18 15.37 11.83
N CYS A 74 3.94 16.16 11.07
CA CYS A 74 3.55 16.67 9.76
C CYS A 74 4.59 16.24 8.71
N SER A 75 4.17 16.12 7.46
CA SER A 75 5.04 15.77 6.35
C SER A 75 5.33 16.99 5.48
N VAL A 76 6.49 16.96 4.82
CA VAL A 76 6.88 17.95 3.83
C VAL A 76 7.10 17.29 2.48
N PHE A 77 6.70 17.98 1.40
CA PHE A 77 7.09 17.58 0.07
C PHE A 77 8.52 18.05 -0.19
N LEU A 78 9.42 17.09 -0.45
CA LEU A 78 10.78 17.39 -0.86
C LEU A 78 10.87 17.29 -2.38
N ASN A 79 11.20 18.41 -3.02
CA ASN A 79 11.34 18.46 -4.47
C ASN A 79 12.65 17.74 -4.88
N GLY A 80 12.52 16.48 -5.25
CA GLY A 80 13.55 15.71 -5.94
C GLY A 80 12.92 15.01 -7.13
N ARG A 81 13.48 15.17 -8.34
CA ARG A 81 13.03 14.43 -9.53
C ARG A 81 13.35 12.94 -9.35
N LYS A 82 12.48 12.21 -8.66
CA LYS A 82 12.48 10.74 -8.63
C LYS A 82 11.46 10.23 -9.62
N ARG A 83 11.83 9.21 -10.41
CA ARG A 83 10.90 8.51 -11.30
C ARG A 83 9.90 7.76 -10.43
N ILE A 84 8.67 8.25 -10.34
CA ILE A 84 7.57 7.57 -9.65
C ILE A 84 6.97 6.54 -10.60
N ARG A 85 6.88 5.28 -10.17
CA ARG A 85 6.20 4.20 -10.92
C ARG A 85 4.89 3.86 -10.20
N ILE A 86 3.76 4.27 -10.77
CA ILE A 86 2.44 3.90 -10.29
C ILE A 86 2.00 2.65 -11.03
N ARG A 87 1.55 1.62 -10.31
CA ARG A 87 0.95 0.41 -10.88
C ARG A 87 -0.54 0.42 -10.59
N ILE A 88 -1.36 0.26 -11.62
CA ILE A 88 -2.82 0.22 -11.54
C ILE A 88 -3.25 -1.15 -12.06
N LYS A 89 -4.11 -1.85 -11.29
CA LYS A 89 -4.74 -3.09 -11.74
C LYS A 89 -6.15 -2.74 -12.22
N ILE A 90 -6.49 -3.13 -13.45
CA ILE A 90 -7.79 -2.89 -14.06
C ILE A 90 -8.53 -4.23 -14.11
N HIS A 91 -9.72 -4.28 -13.53
CA HIS A 91 -10.65 -5.38 -13.73
C HIS A 91 -11.77 -4.86 -14.63
N SER A 92 -12.08 -5.60 -15.68
CA SER A 92 -13.08 -5.22 -16.67
C SER A 92 -13.77 -6.47 -17.18
N ASN A 93 -15.05 -6.33 -17.52
CA ASN A 93 -15.83 -7.32 -18.25
C ASN A 93 -15.65 -7.22 -19.78
N PHE A 94 -14.91 -6.22 -20.26
CA PHE A 94 -14.57 -6.08 -21.67
C PHE A 94 -13.31 -6.87 -22.03
N ASP A 95 -13.22 -7.32 -23.28
CA ASP A 95 -12.05 -8.04 -23.79
C ASP A 95 -10.89 -7.08 -24.07
N LEU A 96 -10.01 -6.93 -23.08
CA LEU A 96 -8.83 -6.07 -23.14
C LEU A 96 -7.64 -6.71 -23.88
N THR A 97 -7.78 -7.90 -24.47
CA THR A 97 -6.69 -8.51 -25.27
C THR A 97 -6.50 -7.79 -26.62
N ASN A 98 -7.55 -7.10 -27.10
CA ASN A 98 -7.54 -6.33 -28.33
C ASN A 98 -6.52 -5.16 -28.29
N GLN A 99 -5.71 -5.05 -29.35
CA GLN A 99 -4.63 -4.06 -29.42
C GLN A 99 -5.14 -2.62 -29.51
N GLU A 100 -6.17 -2.37 -30.30
CA GLU A 100 -6.78 -1.05 -30.44
C GLU A 100 -7.38 -0.57 -29.10
N MET A 101 -8.04 -1.46 -28.36
CA MET A 101 -8.55 -1.12 -27.02
C MET A 101 -7.43 -0.77 -26.05
N LYS A 102 -6.33 -1.55 -26.04
CA LYS A 102 -5.15 -1.26 -25.20
C LYS A 102 -4.56 0.12 -25.50
N ASP A 103 -4.43 0.47 -26.78
CA ASP A 103 -3.85 1.73 -27.21
C ASP A 103 -4.78 2.91 -26.90
N ASN A 104 -6.09 2.74 -27.13
CA ASN A 104 -7.11 3.73 -26.79
C ASN A 104 -7.16 4.02 -25.28
N ILE A 105 -7.03 3.00 -24.43
CA ILE A 105 -6.98 3.20 -22.97
C ILE A 105 -5.77 4.03 -22.58
N LEU A 106 -4.57 3.68 -23.08
CA LEU A 106 -3.36 4.45 -22.77
C LEU A 106 -3.47 5.90 -23.27
N LEU A 107 -4.06 6.11 -24.45
CA LEU A 107 -4.29 7.44 -25.02
C LEU A 107 -5.23 8.28 -24.15
N GLN A 108 -6.37 7.73 -23.75
CA GLN A 108 -7.34 8.43 -22.91
C GLN A 108 -6.78 8.74 -21.51
N MET A 109 -6.04 7.79 -20.92
CA MET A 109 -5.35 8.03 -19.66
C MET A 109 -4.30 9.13 -19.79
N ALA A 110 -3.51 9.12 -20.87
CA ALA A 110 -2.54 10.17 -21.13
C ALA A 110 -3.21 11.55 -21.27
N ALA A 111 -4.32 11.65 -22.00
CA ALA A 111 -5.07 12.89 -22.16
C ALA A 111 -5.62 13.41 -20.82
N SER A 112 -6.16 12.53 -19.97
CA SER A 112 -6.68 12.87 -18.64
C SER A 112 -5.58 13.33 -17.68
N LEU A 113 -4.40 12.72 -17.73
CA LEU A 113 -3.25 13.18 -16.95
C LEU A 113 -2.74 14.55 -17.46
N ALA A 114 -2.71 14.75 -18.77
CA ALA A 114 -2.29 16.02 -19.35
C ALA A 114 -3.25 17.17 -18.98
N SER A 115 -4.58 16.93 -18.99
CA SER A 115 -5.59 17.95 -18.65
C SER A 115 -5.53 18.41 -17.20
N THR A 116 -4.99 17.57 -16.30
CA THR A 116 -4.73 17.92 -14.89
C THR A 116 -3.38 18.60 -14.67
N GLY A 117 -2.67 18.96 -15.74
CA GLY A 117 -1.38 19.66 -15.68
C GLY A 117 -0.18 18.76 -15.42
N ASN A 118 -0.37 17.43 -15.37
CA ASN A 118 0.74 16.50 -15.23
C ASN A 118 1.54 16.44 -16.54
N LYS A 119 2.88 16.43 -16.45
CA LYS A 119 3.80 16.34 -17.60
C LYS A 119 4.93 15.36 -17.29
N GLY A 120 5.58 14.85 -18.33
CA GLY A 120 6.77 13.99 -18.19
C GLY A 120 6.49 12.57 -17.71
N PHE A 121 5.28 12.06 -17.96
CA PHE A 121 4.91 10.67 -17.68
C PHE A 121 5.08 9.78 -18.93
N ASN A 122 5.23 8.48 -18.71
CA ASN A 122 5.19 7.46 -19.75
C ASN A 122 4.27 6.32 -19.28
N LEU A 123 3.27 5.98 -20.09
CA LEU A 123 2.30 4.93 -19.79
C LEU A 123 2.59 3.69 -20.63
N SER A 124 2.54 2.52 -19.99
CA SER A 124 2.77 1.24 -20.65
C SER A 124 2.08 0.12 -19.91
N TRP A 125 1.60 -0.88 -20.64
CA TRP A 125 1.17 -2.15 -20.06
C TRP A 125 2.40 -2.93 -19.55
N SER A 126 2.46 -3.20 -18.24
CA SER A 126 3.53 -4.02 -17.67
C SER A 126 3.22 -5.52 -17.72
N VAL A 127 1.93 -5.87 -17.73
CA VAL A 127 1.40 -7.22 -17.89
C VAL A 127 0.29 -7.12 -18.95
N PRO A 128 0.33 -7.89 -20.04
CA PRO A 128 -0.76 -7.90 -21.01
C PRO A 128 -2.08 -8.33 -20.34
N PRO A 129 -3.22 -7.72 -20.68
CA PRO A 129 -4.50 -8.17 -20.18
C PRO A 129 -4.74 -9.61 -20.61
N THR A 130 -5.20 -10.43 -19.66
CA THR A 130 -5.65 -11.80 -19.89
C THR A 130 -7.16 -11.83 -19.77
N LYS A 131 -7.81 -12.60 -20.65
CA LYS A 131 -9.21 -12.94 -20.48
C LYS A 131 -9.32 -13.93 -19.32
N LEU A 132 -10.15 -13.63 -18.33
CA LEU A 132 -10.46 -14.59 -17.26
C LEU A 132 -11.44 -15.60 -17.83
N GLU A 133 -11.08 -16.88 -17.81
CA GLU A 133 -12.01 -17.94 -18.16
C GLU A 133 -13.01 -18.15 -17.00
N PRO A 134 -14.21 -18.69 -17.27
CA PRO A 134 -15.23 -18.90 -16.23
C PRO A 134 -14.72 -19.73 -15.04
N GLU A 135 -13.72 -20.59 -15.25
CA GLU A 135 -13.11 -21.44 -14.24
C GLU A 135 -12.22 -20.67 -13.26
N ASP A 136 -11.60 -19.56 -13.70
CA ASP A 136 -10.71 -18.72 -12.89
C ASP A 136 -11.46 -17.86 -11.87
N LEU A 137 -12.75 -17.57 -12.12
CA LEU A 137 -13.61 -16.78 -11.23
C LEU A 137 -13.90 -17.47 -9.89
N ASN A 138 -13.64 -18.78 -9.79
CA ASN A 138 -13.85 -19.55 -8.56
C ASN A 138 -12.67 -19.49 -7.58
N HIS A 139 -11.52 -18.95 -7.97
CA HIS A 139 -10.31 -18.94 -7.13
C HIS A 139 -10.11 -17.65 -6.31
N ASP A 140 -10.77 -16.54 -6.65
CA ASP A 140 -10.64 -15.27 -5.92
C ASP A 140 -11.63 -15.13 -4.73
N ASN A 141 -12.41 -16.17 -4.41
CA ASN A 141 -13.34 -16.24 -3.28
C ASN A 141 -12.78 -16.95 -2.03
N LYS A 142 -11.45 -16.97 -1.83
CA LYS A 142 -10.82 -17.56 -0.64
C LYS A 142 -9.77 -16.66 0.00
#